data_AF-A0A2V2RVX0-F1
#
_entry.id   AF-A0A2V2RVX0-F1
#
_cell.length_a   1.000
_cell.length_b   1.000
_cell.length_c   1.000
_cell.angle_alpha   90.00
_cell.angle_beta   90.00
_cell.angle_gamma   90.00
#
_symmetry.space_group_name_H-M   'P 1'
#
loop_
_entity.id
_entity.type
_entity.pdbx_description
1 polymer ?
#
loop_
_entity_poly.entity_id
_entity_poly.type
_entity_poly.pdbx_seq_one_letter_code
_entity_poly.pdbx_strand_id
1 'polypeptide(L)'
;MAFPTTNWSALAKATLHGDEQARGALESLCRDYWSAVHAFIRSRGVIEAEAQDLTQRFLAHVVEKSLFSRADPLRGRFRSFLLGALVRFLRDAAQKREALKRGGGVPHVSLEGSIEQSGVEPSTSEADKVSSFDREWALSILERALGRIRSELSQNRPQSHYTVLKTFLPTGADAPSYEQAASDLRISASALRSEVHRLRLRFRDLVRQEVAKTVSAPHEVVPEMDYLQSVLLDKGSQFSDKTETPRS
;
A
#
# COMPACT_ATOMS: atom_id res chain seq x y z
N MET A 1 -1.61 0.79 -29.13
CA MET A 1 -2.03 0.26 -27.81
C MET A 1 -2.23 1.43 -26.87
N ALA A 2 -3.39 1.55 -26.22
CA ALA A 2 -3.66 2.62 -25.26
C ALA A 2 -3.03 2.30 -23.89
N PHE A 3 -2.50 3.32 -23.21
CA PHE A 3 -2.03 3.19 -21.82
C PHE A 3 -3.24 2.92 -20.90
N PRO A 4 -3.12 2.06 -19.86
CA PRO A 4 -4.24 1.78 -18.97
C PRO A 4 -4.77 3.06 -18.32
N THR A 5 -6.08 3.07 -18.04
CA THR A 5 -6.72 4.13 -17.25
C THR A 5 -6.03 4.17 -15.88
N THR A 6 -5.23 5.21 -15.67
CA THR A 6 -4.57 5.47 -14.39
C THR A 6 -5.62 5.81 -13.34
N ASN A 7 -5.32 5.55 -12.07
CA ASN A 7 -6.15 6.00 -10.96
C ASN A 7 -6.40 7.51 -11.07
N TRP A 8 -5.41 8.29 -11.52
CA TRP A 8 -5.58 9.70 -11.88
C TRP A 8 -6.71 9.95 -12.90
N SER A 9 -6.71 9.22 -14.02
CA SER A 9 -7.71 9.40 -15.07
C SER A 9 -9.10 8.87 -14.68
N ALA A 10 -9.17 7.80 -13.88
CA ALA A 10 -10.42 7.32 -13.30
C ALA A 10 -11.02 8.33 -12.32
N LEU A 11 -10.18 8.92 -11.47
CA LEU A 11 -10.54 9.96 -10.51
C LEU A 11 -10.93 11.28 -11.19
N ALA A 12 -10.21 11.69 -12.23
CA ALA A 12 -10.55 12.88 -13.02
C ALA A 12 -11.92 12.71 -13.72
N LYS A 13 -12.17 11.54 -14.33
CA LYS A 13 -13.48 11.22 -14.94
C LYS A 13 -14.61 11.18 -13.93
N ALA A 14 -14.34 10.74 -12.70
CA ALA A 14 -15.33 10.73 -11.62
C ALA A 14 -15.91 12.10 -11.27
N THR A 15 -15.11 13.14 -11.52
CA THR A 15 -15.42 14.50 -11.10
C THR A 15 -16.16 15.31 -12.17
N LEU A 16 -16.18 14.81 -13.41
CA LEU A 16 -16.80 15.51 -14.55
C LEU A 16 -18.27 15.17 -14.78
N HIS A 17 -18.73 13.97 -14.38
CA HIS A 17 -20.08 13.50 -14.80
C HIS A 17 -20.97 12.94 -13.69
N GLY A 18 -20.60 13.06 -12.40
CA GLY A 18 -21.45 12.58 -11.29
C GLY A 18 -21.77 11.07 -11.39
N ASP A 19 -20.88 10.32 -12.04
CA ASP A 19 -21.13 8.99 -12.55
C ASP A 19 -20.95 7.92 -11.45
N GLU A 20 -21.93 7.03 -11.31
CA GLU A 20 -21.99 5.93 -10.32
C GLU A 20 -20.75 5.02 -10.43
N GLN A 21 -20.31 4.76 -11.66
CA GLN A 21 -19.09 3.98 -11.95
C GLN A 21 -17.84 4.58 -11.29
N ALA A 22 -17.83 5.89 -11.15
CA ALA A 22 -16.68 6.64 -10.72
C ALA A 22 -16.62 6.79 -9.19
N ARG A 23 -17.80 6.80 -8.54
CA ARG A 23 -17.89 6.51 -7.09
C ARG A 23 -17.38 5.11 -6.77
N GLY A 24 -17.74 4.09 -7.56
CA GLY A 24 -17.24 2.72 -7.37
C GLY A 24 -15.71 2.60 -7.50
N ALA A 25 -15.12 3.28 -8.49
CA ALA A 25 -13.66 3.32 -8.64
C ALA A 25 -12.97 4.00 -7.45
N LEU A 26 -13.55 5.10 -6.95
CA LEU A 26 -13.05 5.83 -5.79
C LEU A 26 -13.17 5.02 -4.50
N GLU A 27 -14.27 4.31 -4.29
CA GLU A 27 -14.45 3.42 -3.15
C GLU A 27 -13.43 2.28 -3.15
N SER A 28 -13.20 1.68 -4.33
CA SER A 28 -12.14 0.68 -4.49
C SER A 28 -10.79 1.26 -4.08
N LEU A 29 -10.44 2.46 -4.55
CA LEU A 29 -9.19 3.13 -4.21
C LEU A 29 -9.06 3.43 -2.70
N CYS A 30 -10.12 3.89 -2.05
CA CYS A 30 -10.11 4.13 -0.61
C CYS A 30 -9.89 2.83 0.19
N ARG A 31 -10.55 1.74 -0.20
CA ARG A 31 -10.37 0.42 0.41
C ARG A 31 -8.94 -0.10 0.22
N ASP A 32 -8.43 0.10 -0.98
CA ASP A 32 -7.13 -0.32 -1.47
C ASP A 32 -5.94 0.36 -0.76
N TYR A 33 -6.12 1.59 -0.29
CA TYR A 33 -5.06 2.37 0.39
C TYR A 33 -5.32 2.61 1.87
N TRP A 34 -6.40 2.05 2.43
CA TRP A 34 -6.73 2.17 3.85
C TRP A 34 -5.56 1.77 4.74
N SER A 35 -4.95 0.60 4.48
CA SER A 35 -3.84 0.08 5.29
C SER A 35 -2.63 1.00 5.29
N ALA A 36 -2.23 1.53 4.13
CA ALA A 36 -1.13 2.46 4.00
C ALA A 36 -1.39 3.77 4.76
N VAL A 37 -2.59 4.34 4.62
CA VAL A 37 -3.00 5.56 5.35
C VAL A 37 -2.99 5.31 6.86
N HIS A 38 -3.62 4.23 7.30
CA HIS A 38 -3.70 3.87 8.72
C HIS A 38 -2.32 3.64 9.33
N ALA A 39 -1.45 2.88 8.66
CA ALA A 39 -0.10 2.60 9.13
C ALA A 39 0.74 3.88 9.26
N PHE A 40 0.62 4.82 8.32
CA PHE A 40 1.29 6.11 8.43
C PHE A 40 0.81 6.91 9.64
N ILE A 41 -0.50 6.94 9.88
CA ILE A 41 -1.07 7.62 11.07
C ILE A 41 -0.58 6.94 12.36
N ARG A 42 -0.58 5.60 12.44
CA ARG A 42 -0.06 4.85 13.60
C ARG A 42 1.43 5.10 13.83
N SER A 43 2.22 5.22 12.76
CA SER A 43 3.66 5.53 12.85
C SER A 43 3.95 6.92 13.42
N ARG A 44 2.94 7.79 13.51
CA ARG A 44 3.05 9.08 14.18
C ARG A 44 2.76 9.00 15.68
N GLY A 45 2.51 7.84 16.26
CA GLY A 45 2.23 7.70 17.70
C GLY A 45 0.76 7.93 18.07
N VAL A 46 -0.14 8.01 17.08
CA VAL A 46 -1.58 8.13 17.30
C VAL A 46 -2.14 6.79 17.77
N ILE A 47 -2.91 6.76 18.86
CA ILE A 47 -3.52 5.52 19.37
C ILE A 47 -4.48 4.88 18.37
N GLU A 48 -4.69 3.57 18.47
CA GLU A 48 -5.47 2.79 17.49
C GLU A 48 -6.84 3.38 17.18
N ALA A 49 -7.64 3.69 18.21
CA ALA A 49 -8.99 4.22 18.03
C ALA A 49 -8.99 5.58 17.29
N GLU A 50 -8.04 6.46 17.60
CA GLU A 50 -7.91 7.76 16.94
C GLU A 50 -7.33 7.61 15.52
N ALA A 51 -6.43 6.65 15.31
CA ALA A 51 -5.88 6.38 13.99
C ALA A 51 -6.94 5.87 13.02
N GLN A 52 -7.87 5.01 13.49
CA GLN A 52 -9.01 4.56 12.71
C GLN A 52 -9.95 5.73 12.35
N ASP A 53 -10.30 6.57 13.33
CA ASP A 53 -11.13 7.77 13.07
C ASP A 53 -10.47 8.72 12.07
N LEU A 54 -9.18 9.04 12.26
CA LEU A 54 -8.44 9.91 11.35
C LEU A 54 -8.33 9.32 9.94
N THR A 55 -8.14 8.00 9.83
CA THR A 55 -8.12 7.30 8.53
C THR A 55 -9.47 7.44 7.84
N GLN A 56 -10.56 7.15 8.56
CA GLN A 56 -11.91 7.24 8.03
C GLN A 56 -12.25 8.66 7.60
N ARG A 57 -11.94 9.65 8.43
CA ARG A 57 -12.19 11.06 8.14
C ARG A 57 -11.34 11.57 6.99
N PHE A 58 -10.09 11.12 6.87
CA PHE A 58 -9.25 11.45 5.72
C PHE A 58 -9.85 10.89 4.43
N LEU A 59 -10.22 9.61 4.40
CA LEU A 59 -10.79 8.99 3.21
C LEU A 59 -12.17 9.58 2.86
N ALA A 60 -13.00 9.88 3.87
CA ALA A 60 -14.26 10.61 3.67
C ALA A 60 -14.00 12.01 3.09
N HIS A 61 -13.04 12.75 3.64
CA HIS A 61 -12.65 14.06 3.14
C HIS A 61 -12.14 14.01 1.70
N VAL A 62 -11.39 12.97 1.36
CA VAL A 62 -10.89 12.69 0.01
C VAL A 62 -12.05 12.50 -0.97
N VAL A 63 -13.08 11.76 -0.57
CA VAL A 63 -14.30 11.53 -1.37
C VAL A 63 -15.14 12.80 -1.48
N GLU A 64 -15.47 13.43 -0.34
CA GLU A 64 -16.35 14.60 -0.26
C GLU A 64 -15.80 15.82 -0.99
N LYS A 65 -14.50 16.10 -0.83
CA LYS A 65 -13.87 17.24 -1.48
C LYS A 65 -13.43 16.96 -2.90
N SER A 66 -13.67 15.74 -3.38
CA SER A 66 -13.09 15.28 -4.64
C SER A 66 -11.62 15.69 -4.68
N LEU A 67 -10.84 15.40 -3.62
CA LEU A 67 -9.45 15.86 -3.52
C LEU A 67 -8.63 15.44 -4.75
N PHE A 68 -9.07 14.34 -5.36
CA PHE A 68 -8.53 13.81 -6.60
C PHE A 68 -8.92 14.57 -7.89
N SER A 69 -9.94 15.45 -7.86
CA SER A 69 -10.25 16.39 -8.96
C SER A 69 -9.13 17.41 -9.19
N ARG A 70 -8.43 17.77 -8.12
CA ARG A 70 -7.27 18.68 -8.14
C ARG A 70 -5.96 17.95 -8.37
N ALA A 71 -6.02 16.63 -8.45
CA ALA A 71 -4.86 15.79 -8.59
C ALA A 71 -4.47 15.80 -10.08
N ASP A 72 -3.41 16.55 -10.38
CA ASP A 72 -2.82 16.65 -11.71
C ASP A 72 -1.79 15.51 -11.91
N PRO A 73 -2.01 14.60 -12.89
CA PRO A 73 -1.07 13.53 -13.20
C PRO A 73 0.33 14.05 -13.53
N LEU A 74 0.47 15.27 -14.06
CA LEU A 74 1.77 15.86 -14.40
C LEU A 74 2.60 16.27 -13.18
N ARG A 75 2.02 16.24 -11.97
CA ARG A 75 2.67 16.67 -10.72
C ARG A 75 3.35 15.53 -9.95
N GLY A 76 3.38 14.33 -10.52
CA GLY A 76 4.16 13.20 -10.02
C GLY A 76 3.33 11.94 -9.74
N ARG A 77 3.91 11.02 -8.96
CA ARG A 77 3.33 9.69 -8.67
C ARG A 77 2.16 9.79 -7.70
N PHE A 78 1.14 8.95 -7.88
CA PHE A 78 -0.09 8.97 -7.05
C PHE A 78 0.19 8.77 -5.56
N ARG A 79 1.17 7.90 -5.23
CA ARG A 79 1.65 7.66 -3.86
C ARG A 79 2.08 8.95 -3.16
N SER A 80 2.94 9.73 -3.83
CA SER A 80 3.49 10.98 -3.30
C SER A 80 2.40 12.04 -3.10
N PHE A 81 1.45 12.10 -4.04
CA PHE A 81 0.28 12.97 -3.90
C PHE A 81 -0.56 12.60 -2.67
N LEU A 82 -0.89 11.32 -2.51
CA LEU A 82 -1.72 10.85 -1.39
C LEU A 82 -1.04 11.11 -0.04
N LEU A 83 0.25 10.81 0.06
CA LEU A 83 1.05 11.08 1.25
C LEU A 83 1.07 12.58 1.59
N GLY A 84 1.30 13.43 0.59
CA GLY A 84 1.27 14.89 0.79
C GLY A 84 -0.11 15.40 1.22
N ALA A 85 -1.19 14.84 0.67
CA ALA A 85 -2.55 15.18 1.08
C ALA A 85 -2.84 14.74 2.52
N LEU A 86 -2.39 13.55 2.91
CA LEU A 86 -2.53 13.03 4.27
C LEU A 86 -1.77 13.88 5.29
N VAL A 87 -0.51 14.25 5.01
CA VAL A 87 0.28 15.11 5.89
C VAL A 87 -0.39 16.47 6.11
N ARG A 88 -0.92 17.08 5.05
CA ARG A 88 -1.69 18.34 5.17
C ARG A 88 -2.96 18.16 5.99
N PHE A 89 -3.74 17.11 5.73
CA PHE A 89 -4.95 16.81 6.48
C PHE A 89 -4.69 16.65 7.98
N LEU A 90 -3.64 15.89 8.36
CA LEU A 90 -3.28 15.69 9.76
C LEU A 90 -2.85 16.99 10.45
N ARG A 91 -2.12 17.86 9.74
CA ARG A 91 -1.76 19.20 10.25
C ARG A 91 -3.00 20.05 10.49
N ASP A 92 -3.94 20.08 9.56
CA ASP A 92 -5.18 20.85 9.69
C ASP A 92 -6.05 20.32 10.84
N ALA A 93 -6.11 18.99 11.02
CA ALA A 93 -6.81 18.34 12.12
C ALA A 93 -6.21 18.73 13.48
N ALA A 94 -4.88 18.72 13.60
CA ALA A 94 -4.17 19.16 14.81
C ALA A 94 -4.44 20.64 15.11
N GLN A 95 -4.34 21.52 14.11
CA GLN A 95 -4.62 22.95 14.28
C GLN A 95 -6.04 23.24 14.75
N LYS A 96 -7.05 22.53 14.19
CA LYS A 96 -8.45 22.65 14.62
C LYS A 96 -8.64 22.20 16.07
N ARG A 97 -8.01 21.09 16.47
CA ARG A 97 -8.06 20.58 17.84
C ARG A 97 -7.49 21.60 18.83
N GLU A 98 -6.35 22.21 18.51
CA GLU A 98 -5.73 23.25 19.35
C GLU A 98 -6.56 24.55 19.38
N ALA A 99 -7.19 24.94 18.27
CA ALA A 99 -8.09 26.09 18.25
C ALA A 99 -9.35 25.87 19.12
N LEU A 100 -9.93 24.67 19.10
CA LEU A 100 -11.06 24.30 19.96
C LEU A 100 -10.69 24.32 21.44
N LYS A 101 -9.48 23.85 21.79
CA LYS A 101 -8.96 23.96 23.17
C LYS A 101 -8.74 25.41 23.60
N ARG A 102 -8.24 26.27 22.71
CA ARG A 102 -8.03 27.71 22.98
C ARG A 102 -9.34 28.52 23.11
N GLY A 103 -10.42 28.07 22.47
CA GLY A 103 -11.76 28.65 22.64
C GLY A 103 -12.43 28.31 23.98
N GLY A 104 -11.84 27.41 24.78
CA GLY A 104 -12.34 26.94 26.07
C GLY A 104 -11.85 27.71 27.31
N GLY A 105 -11.15 28.84 27.14
CA GLY A 105 -10.86 29.78 28.24
C GLY A 105 -9.78 29.37 29.25
N VAL A 106 -8.91 28.40 28.95
CA VAL A 106 -7.78 28.03 29.82
C VAL A 106 -6.46 28.50 29.17
N PRO A 107 -5.54 29.17 29.90
CA PRO A 107 -4.27 29.60 29.32
C PRO A 107 -3.39 28.38 29.09
N HIS A 108 -2.81 28.23 27.89
CA HIS A 108 -1.77 27.22 27.72
C HIS A 108 -0.62 27.60 26.80
N VAL A 109 0.54 27.16 27.27
CA VAL A 109 1.90 27.24 26.76
C VAL A 109 1.98 26.69 25.34
N SER A 110 2.70 27.42 24.48
CA SER A 110 3.04 27.02 23.10
C SER A 110 3.72 25.66 23.10
N LEU A 111 3.06 24.65 22.54
CA LEU A 111 3.58 23.29 22.42
C LEU A 111 3.80 22.97 20.93
N GLU A 112 5.00 23.26 20.44
CA GLU A 112 5.55 22.77 19.15
C GLU A 112 5.76 21.22 19.16
N GLY A 113 5.00 20.48 19.99
CA GLY A 113 5.26 19.07 20.32
C GLY A 113 4.01 18.23 20.66
N SER A 114 2.81 18.61 20.23
CA SER A 114 1.58 17.84 20.52
C SER A 114 1.26 16.77 19.46
N ILE A 115 2.19 15.84 19.27
CA ILE A 115 1.90 14.44 18.93
C ILE A 115 2.48 13.48 20.01
N GLU A 116 3.25 13.99 20.97
CA GLU A 116 3.70 13.21 22.12
C GLU A 116 2.67 13.31 23.26
N GLN A 117 1.69 12.41 23.25
CA GLN A 117 1.06 11.91 24.48
C GLN A 117 0.13 10.75 24.12
N SER A 118 0.70 9.54 23.99
CA SER A 118 0.16 8.29 24.54
C SER A 118 0.98 7.08 24.04
N GLY A 119 1.77 6.50 24.94
CA GLY A 119 2.41 5.19 24.75
C GLY A 119 3.81 5.25 24.17
N VAL A 120 4.78 4.85 24.99
CA VAL A 120 6.22 4.76 24.69
C VAL A 120 6.47 3.88 23.46
N GLU A 121 6.90 4.48 22.35
CA GLU A 121 7.56 3.84 21.19
C GLU A 121 8.65 4.81 20.70
N PRO A 122 9.78 4.31 20.19
CA PRO A 122 10.97 5.11 19.95
C PRO A 122 10.71 6.17 18.87
N SER A 123 11.30 7.34 19.06
CA SER A 123 11.30 8.51 18.18
C SER A 123 11.72 8.13 16.76
N THR A 124 10.77 7.65 15.97
CA THR A 124 10.99 7.23 14.58
C THR A 124 11.14 8.48 13.72
N SER A 125 12.18 8.53 12.90
CA SER A 125 12.45 9.67 12.02
C SER A 125 11.30 9.87 11.02
N GLU A 126 11.09 11.10 10.54
CA GLU A 126 10.11 11.34 9.47
C GLU A 126 10.44 10.50 8.22
N ALA A 127 11.72 10.25 7.96
CA ALA A 127 12.16 9.35 6.89
C ALA A 127 11.67 7.91 7.10
N ASP A 128 11.67 7.42 8.34
CA ASP A 128 11.19 6.07 8.68
C ASP A 128 9.67 5.93 8.53
N LYS A 129 8.93 7.01 8.80
CA LYS A 129 7.48 7.08 8.63
C LYS A 129 7.07 7.12 7.15
N VAL A 130 7.80 7.87 6.33
CA VAL A 130 7.60 7.85 4.87
C VAL A 130 7.92 6.46 4.32
N SER A 131 9.02 5.85 4.77
CA SER A 131 9.40 4.48 4.40
C SER A 131 8.33 3.45 4.80
N SER A 132 7.70 3.59 5.97
CA SER A 132 6.61 2.67 6.38
C SER A 132 5.36 2.81 5.52
N PHE A 133 4.96 4.03 5.16
CA PHE A 133 3.88 4.27 4.20
C PHE A 133 4.18 3.65 2.84
N ASP A 134 5.40 3.85 2.34
CA ASP A 134 5.83 3.35 1.03
C ASP A 134 5.92 1.82 0.99
N ARG A 135 6.27 1.21 2.13
CA ARG A 135 6.24 -0.24 2.31
C ARG A 135 4.82 -0.79 2.26
N GLU A 136 3.90 -0.22 3.04
CA GLU A 136 2.49 -0.65 3.01
C GLU A 136 1.85 -0.41 1.65
N TRP A 137 2.24 0.67 0.98
CA TRP A 137 1.88 0.91 -0.41
C TRP A 137 2.32 -0.23 -1.33
N ALA A 138 3.61 -0.60 -1.26
CA ALA A 138 4.17 -1.69 -2.04
C ALA A 138 3.47 -3.03 -1.75
N LEU A 139 3.19 -3.32 -0.47
CA LEU A 139 2.44 -4.51 -0.06
C LEU A 139 1.02 -4.54 -0.65
N SER A 140 0.32 -3.39 -0.68
CA SER A 140 -1.03 -3.31 -1.27
C SER A 140 -1.02 -3.62 -2.78
N ILE A 141 0.05 -3.27 -3.50
CA ILE A 141 0.24 -3.59 -4.92
C ILE A 141 0.48 -5.09 -5.09
N LEU A 142 1.33 -5.69 -4.25
CA LEU A 142 1.59 -7.13 -4.29
C LEU A 142 0.35 -7.95 -3.95
N GLU A 143 -0.43 -7.53 -2.95
CA GLU A 143 -1.68 -8.19 -2.57
C GLU A 143 -2.70 -8.20 -3.71
N ARG A 144 -2.85 -7.08 -4.44
CA ARG A 144 -3.73 -7.01 -5.61
C ARG A 144 -3.25 -7.90 -6.76
N ALA A 145 -1.94 -7.90 -7.04
CA ALA A 145 -1.37 -8.79 -8.04
C ALA A 145 -1.57 -10.27 -7.68
N LEU A 146 -1.39 -10.64 -6.40
CA LEU A 146 -1.66 -11.99 -5.90
C LEU A 146 -3.15 -12.36 -5.98
N GLY A 147 -4.05 -11.42 -5.64
CA GLY A 147 -5.49 -11.61 -5.76
C GLY A 147 -5.92 -11.92 -7.19
N ARG A 148 -5.33 -11.23 -8.18
CA ARG A 148 -5.55 -11.50 -9.60
C ARG A 148 -5.03 -12.88 -10.01
N ILE A 149 -3.81 -13.25 -9.60
CA ILE A 149 -3.29 -14.61 -9.84
C ILE A 149 -4.21 -15.68 -9.26
N ARG A 150 -4.68 -15.48 -8.03
CA ARG A 150 -5.59 -16.42 -7.37
C ARG A 150 -6.86 -16.60 -8.19
N SER A 151 -7.46 -15.51 -8.65
CA SER A 151 -8.66 -15.54 -9.48
C SER A 151 -8.42 -16.28 -10.79
N GLU A 152 -7.34 -15.94 -11.52
CA GLU A 152 -6.97 -16.57 -12.79
C GLU A 152 -6.73 -18.08 -12.65
N LEU A 153 -6.06 -18.51 -11.57
CA LEU A 153 -5.79 -19.93 -11.32
C LEU A 153 -7.02 -20.69 -10.83
N SER A 154 -7.87 -20.07 -10.00
CA SER A 154 -9.09 -20.72 -9.49
C SER A 154 -10.15 -21.01 -10.57
N GLN A 155 -10.11 -20.30 -11.70
CA GLN A 155 -11.06 -20.52 -12.80
C GLN A 155 -10.84 -21.87 -13.50
N ASN A 156 -9.58 -22.35 -13.53
CA ASN A 156 -9.20 -23.51 -14.34
C ASN A 156 -8.54 -24.63 -13.53
N ARG A 157 -8.28 -24.42 -12.23
CA ARG A 157 -7.54 -25.37 -11.40
C ARG A 157 -8.04 -25.45 -9.95
N PRO A 158 -7.81 -26.60 -9.29
CA PRO A 158 -8.09 -26.77 -7.87
C PRO A 158 -7.34 -25.75 -7.00
N GLN A 159 -7.94 -25.37 -5.87
CA GLN A 159 -7.35 -24.43 -4.91
C GLN A 159 -5.98 -24.90 -4.37
N SER A 160 -5.75 -26.22 -4.28
CA SER A 160 -4.47 -26.81 -3.88
C SER A 160 -3.31 -26.43 -4.80
N HIS A 161 -3.56 -26.28 -6.11
CA HIS A 161 -2.56 -25.81 -7.07
C HIS A 161 -2.08 -24.40 -6.75
N TYR A 162 -3.00 -23.49 -6.44
CA TYR A 162 -2.64 -22.12 -6.07
C TYR A 162 -1.84 -22.08 -4.77
N THR A 163 -2.24 -22.86 -3.75
CA THR A 163 -1.56 -22.88 -2.45
C THR A 163 -0.08 -23.27 -2.59
N VAL A 164 0.21 -24.31 -3.37
CA VAL A 164 1.59 -24.76 -3.61
C VAL A 164 2.35 -23.77 -4.50
N LEU A 165 1.74 -23.25 -5.57
CA LEU A 165 2.42 -22.32 -6.48
C LEU A 165 2.73 -20.96 -5.84
N LYS A 166 1.88 -20.49 -4.91
CA LYS A 166 2.07 -19.21 -4.20
C LYS A 166 3.36 -19.19 -3.37
N THR A 167 3.82 -20.32 -2.83
CA THR A 167 5.05 -20.37 -2.01
C THR A 167 6.31 -20.07 -2.82
N PHE A 168 6.27 -20.24 -4.14
CA PHE A 168 7.38 -19.94 -5.05
C PHE A 168 7.44 -18.47 -5.52
N LEU A 169 6.52 -17.62 -5.06
CA LEU A 169 6.51 -16.17 -5.30
C LEU A 169 7.28 -15.42 -4.19
N PRO A 170 7.74 -14.17 -4.44
CA PRO A 170 8.57 -13.41 -3.49
C PRO A 170 7.95 -13.17 -2.10
N THR A 171 6.63 -13.35 -1.97
CA THR A 171 5.89 -13.26 -0.71
C THR A 171 5.84 -14.58 0.08
N GLY A 172 6.35 -15.68 -0.46
CA GLY A 172 6.40 -16.98 0.21
C GLY A 172 7.70 -17.13 0.98
N ALA A 173 7.61 -17.20 2.32
CA ALA A 173 8.69 -17.71 3.14
C ALA A 173 8.71 -19.25 3.01
N ASP A 174 9.91 -19.84 2.92
CA ASP A 174 10.15 -21.29 2.92
C ASP A 174 9.45 -22.09 1.82
N ALA A 175 9.86 -21.84 0.56
CA ALA A 175 9.40 -22.65 -0.56
C ALA A 175 9.91 -24.11 -0.42
N PRO A 176 9.04 -25.14 -0.52
CA PRO A 176 9.46 -26.54 -0.55
C PRO A 176 10.32 -26.83 -1.79
N SER A 177 11.03 -27.97 -1.79
CA SER A 177 11.79 -28.35 -2.98
C SER A 177 10.86 -28.56 -4.18
N TYR A 178 11.37 -28.32 -5.40
CA TYR A 178 10.60 -28.56 -6.61
C TYR A 178 10.16 -30.02 -6.72
N GLU A 179 10.93 -30.95 -6.18
CA GLU A 179 10.61 -32.38 -6.18
C GLU A 179 9.43 -32.70 -5.26
N GLN A 180 9.40 -32.13 -4.05
CA GLN A 180 8.30 -32.30 -3.09
C GLN A 180 7.00 -31.67 -3.61
N ALA A 181 7.07 -30.42 -4.05
CA ALA A 181 5.91 -29.72 -4.58
C ALA A 181 5.34 -30.38 -5.87
N ALA A 182 6.20 -30.97 -6.71
CA ALA A 182 5.76 -31.67 -7.91
C ALA A 182 5.02 -32.97 -7.56
N SER A 183 5.48 -33.69 -6.52
CA SER A 183 4.81 -34.87 -5.99
C SER A 183 3.41 -34.53 -5.45
N ASP A 184 3.29 -33.47 -4.66
CA ASP A 184 2.02 -33.02 -4.08
C ASP A 184 0.99 -32.65 -5.15
N LEU A 185 1.46 -32.06 -6.25
CA LEU A 185 0.65 -31.66 -7.39
C LEU A 185 0.46 -32.77 -8.44
N ARG A 186 1.10 -33.93 -8.26
CA ARG A 186 1.10 -35.06 -9.20
C ARG A 186 1.54 -34.69 -10.62
N ILE A 187 2.53 -33.81 -10.73
CA ILE A 187 3.15 -33.40 -12.00
C ILE A 187 4.66 -33.70 -11.98
N SER A 188 5.33 -33.63 -13.13
CA SER A 188 6.78 -33.77 -13.17
C SER A 188 7.48 -32.52 -12.61
N ALA A 189 8.67 -32.70 -12.03
CA ALA A 189 9.47 -31.57 -11.54
C ALA A 189 9.89 -30.60 -12.67
N SER A 190 9.99 -31.07 -13.92
CA SER A 190 10.22 -30.22 -15.10
C SER A 190 8.98 -29.42 -15.48
N ALA A 191 7.78 -30.01 -15.38
CA ALA A 191 6.52 -29.31 -15.57
C ALA A 191 6.36 -28.22 -14.50
N LEU A 192 6.60 -28.53 -13.22
CA LEU A 192 6.50 -27.56 -12.13
C LEU A 192 7.46 -26.36 -12.33
N ARG A 193 8.72 -26.61 -12.68
CA ARG A 193 9.69 -25.52 -12.97
C ARG A 193 9.18 -24.59 -14.06
N SER A 194 8.60 -25.16 -15.11
CA SER A 194 8.01 -24.39 -16.21
C SER A 194 6.77 -23.60 -15.76
N GLU A 195 5.94 -24.18 -14.89
CA GLU A 195 4.77 -23.50 -14.32
C GLU A 195 5.17 -22.32 -13.43
N VAL A 196 6.14 -22.53 -12.54
CA VAL A 196 6.67 -21.48 -11.65
C VAL A 196 7.30 -20.35 -12.46
N HIS A 197 8.03 -20.67 -13.53
CA HIS A 197 8.58 -19.65 -14.42
C HIS A 197 7.48 -18.79 -15.05
N ARG A 198 6.44 -19.43 -15.64
CA ARG A 198 5.29 -18.71 -16.20
C ARG A 198 4.54 -17.90 -15.15
N LEU A 199 4.37 -18.44 -13.95
CA LEU A 199 3.72 -17.76 -12.82
C LEU A 199 4.48 -16.49 -12.43
N ARG A 200 5.81 -16.56 -12.30
CA ARG A 200 6.65 -15.40 -11.97
C ARG A 200 6.60 -14.32 -13.04
N LEU A 201 6.61 -14.70 -14.31
CA LEU A 201 6.43 -13.75 -15.43
C LEU A 201 5.05 -13.08 -15.35
N ARG A 202 3.99 -13.86 -15.18
CA ARG A 202 2.62 -13.34 -15.06
C ARG A 202 2.48 -12.43 -13.84
N PHE A 203 3.06 -12.81 -12.70
CA PHE A 203 3.05 -11.99 -11.49
C PHE A 203 3.72 -10.64 -11.71
N ARG A 204 4.91 -10.64 -12.33
CA ARG A 204 5.63 -9.41 -12.67
C ARG A 204 4.80 -8.53 -13.59
N ASP A 205 4.12 -9.11 -14.58
CA ASP A 205 3.27 -8.36 -15.50
C ASP A 205 2.04 -7.76 -14.79
N LEU A 206 1.45 -8.48 -13.84
CA LEU A 206 0.34 -7.97 -13.02
C LEU A 206 0.79 -6.85 -12.09
N VAL A 207 1.93 -6.99 -11.42
CA VAL A 207 2.54 -5.90 -10.62
C VAL A 207 2.79 -4.68 -11.50
N ARG A 208 3.36 -4.88 -12.69
CA ARG A 208 3.59 -3.81 -13.67
C ARG A 208 2.29 -3.10 -14.06
N GLN A 209 1.20 -3.85 -14.24
CA GLN A 209 -0.12 -3.28 -14.54
C GLN A 209 -0.69 -2.47 -13.37
N GLU A 210 -0.53 -2.94 -12.13
CA GLU A 210 -0.97 -2.20 -10.94
C GLU A 210 -0.18 -0.90 -10.78
N VAL A 211 1.15 -0.93 -10.95
CA VAL A 211 2.01 0.27 -10.93
C VAL A 211 1.69 1.20 -12.10
N ALA A 212 1.39 0.67 -13.29
CA ALA A 212 0.97 1.49 -14.43
C ALA A 212 -0.29 2.31 -14.16
N LYS A 213 -1.14 1.88 -13.21
CA LYS A 213 -2.30 2.68 -12.79
C LYS A 213 -1.93 3.83 -11.87
N THR A 214 -0.79 3.78 -11.19
CA THR A 214 -0.39 4.78 -10.19
C THR A 214 0.55 5.86 -10.72
N VAL A 215 1.10 5.66 -11.93
CA VAL A 215 1.97 6.60 -12.63
C VAL A 215 1.26 7.27 -13.80
N SER A 216 1.82 8.37 -14.29
CA SER A 216 1.18 9.21 -15.31
C SER A 216 1.69 8.91 -16.71
N ALA A 217 2.92 8.37 -16.82
CA ALA A 217 3.50 8.00 -18.10
C ALA A 217 4.12 6.57 -18.09
N PRO A 218 4.16 5.88 -19.24
CA PRO A 218 4.71 4.52 -19.34
C PRO A 218 6.17 4.37 -18.89
N HIS A 219 6.99 5.41 -19.08
CA HIS A 219 8.42 5.39 -18.73
C HIS A 219 8.66 5.48 -17.22
N GLU A 220 7.66 5.89 -16.43
CA GLU A 220 7.75 5.99 -14.97
C GLU A 220 7.50 4.65 -14.27
N VAL A 221 6.96 3.65 -14.99
CA VAL A 221 6.58 2.35 -14.42
C VAL A 221 7.79 1.60 -13.87
N VAL A 222 8.87 1.50 -14.65
CA VAL A 222 10.07 0.75 -14.23
C VAL A 222 10.76 1.45 -13.04
N PRO A 223 11.02 2.78 -13.07
CA PRO A 223 11.57 3.47 -11.90
C PRO A 223 10.72 3.39 -10.63
N GLU A 224 9.37 3.36 -10.74
CA GLU A 224 8.50 3.17 -9.58
C GLU A 224 8.56 1.73 -9.06
N MET A 225 8.61 0.73 -9.95
CA MET A 225 8.78 -0.68 -9.55
C MET A 225 10.10 -0.90 -8.79
N ASP A 226 11.21 -0.37 -9.32
CA ASP A 226 12.54 -0.51 -8.71
C ASP A 226 12.59 0.13 -7.32
N TYR A 227 11.96 1.30 -7.17
CA TYR A 227 11.82 1.97 -5.87
C TYR A 227 10.98 1.17 -4.88
N LEU A 228 9.81 0.66 -5.29
CA LEU A 228 8.98 -0.14 -4.39
C LEU A 228 9.67 -1.45 -3.99
N GLN A 229 10.47 -2.04 -4.89
CA GLN A 229 11.30 -3.19 -4.58
C GLN A 229 12.38 -2.84 -3.54
N SER A 230 13.07 -1.70 -3.68
CA SER A 230 14.10 -1.31 -2.70
C SER A 230 13.50 -1.10 -1.31
N VAL A 231 12.34 -0.45 -1.21
CA VAL A 231 11.64 -0.22 0.08
C VAL A 231 11.24 -1.53 0.76
N LEU A 232 10.85 -2.55 -0.01
CA LEU A 232 10.52 -3.87 0.54
C LEU A 232 11.76 -4.63 1.03
N LEU A 233 12.91 -4.47 0.37
CA LEU A 233 14.16 -5.17 0.71
C LEU A 233 14.88 -4.52 1.90
N ASP A 234 14.84 -3.19 2.05
CA ASP A 234 15.59 -2.45 3.06
C ASP A 234 15.21 -2.83 4.51
N LYS A 235 13.96 -3.27 4.74
CA LYS A 235 13.51 -3.77 6.05
C LYS A 235 13.40 -5.30 6.14
N GLY A 236 13.55 -6.02 5.04
CA GLY A 236 13.69 -7.48 5.05
C GLY A 236 14.95 -7.91 5.81
N SER A 237 16.02 -7.12 5.71
CA SER A 237 17.28 -7.34 6.45
C SER A 237 17.18 -7.09 7.96
N GLN A 238 16.25 -6.23 8.42
CA GLN A 238 16.06 -5.97 9.87
C GLN A 238 15.25 -7.06 10.58
N PHE A 239 14.52 -7.90 9.83
CA PHE A 239 13.79 -9.04 10.40
C PHE A 239 14.65 -10.30 10.52
N SER A 240 15.77 -10.39 9.80
CA SER A 240 16.70 -11.52 9.89
C SER A 240 17.70 -11.45 11.04
N ASP A 241 17.82 -10.28 11.71
CA ASP A 241 18.86 -10.02 12.72
C ASP A 241 18.35 -10.05 14.18
N LYS A 242 17.15 -10.59 14.42
CA LYS A 242 16.58 -10.75 15.78
C LYS A 242 16.48 -12.20 16.27
N THR A 243 17.11 -13.16 15.59
CA THR A 243 17.10 -14.58 15.96
C THR A 243 18.46 -15.16 16.36
N GLU A 244 19.39 -14.34 16.86
CA GLU A 244 20.56 -14.87 17.58
C GLU A 244 20.68 -14.22 18.95
N THR A 245 20.03 -14.84 19.94
CA THR A 245 20.47 -14.76 21.34
C THR A 245 21.28 -16.02 21.63
N PRO A 246 22.60 -15.93 21.87
CA PRO A 246 23.35 -17.07 22.38
C PRO A 246 23.00 -17.24 23.86
N ARG A 247 22.39 -18.37 24.21
CA ARG A 247 22.35 -18.85 25.60
C ARG A 247 23.74 -19.35 25.96
N SER A 248 24.35 -18.69 26.93
CA SER A 248 25.34 -19.30 27.84
C SER A 248 24.65 -19.63 29.15
#